data_AF-A0A2S9GEL8-F1
#
_entry.id   AF-A0A2S9GEL8-F1
#
_cell.length_a   1.000
_cell.length_b   1.000
_cell.length_c   1.000
_cell.angle_alpha   90.00
_cell.angle_beta   90.00
_cell.angle_gamma   90.00
#
_symmetry.space_group_name_H-M   'P 1'
#
loop_
_entity.id
_entity.type
_entity.pdbx_description
1 polymer ?
#
loop_
_entity_poly.entity_id
_entity_poly.type
_entity_poly.pdbx_seq_one_letter_code
_entity_poly.pdbx_strand_id
1 'polypeptide(L)'
;ELMTYVTCPTIRYHPAIVAQKAATLQILADGRFTLGLGSGENLNEHVVGQGWPTVARRQDMLKEAIQIIRELQTGEMVDWKGEYF
;
A
#
# COMPACT_ATOMS: atom_id res chain seq x y z
N GLU A 1 2.48 8.28 -19.43
CA GLU A 1 2.03 8.15 -18.03
C GLU A 1 2.71 6.95 -17.40
N LEU A 2 2.92 6.95 -16.09
CA LEU A 2 3.55 5.84 -15.35
C LEU A 2 2.53 5.26 -14.35
N MET A 3 2.49 3.95 -14.19
CA MET A 3 1.55 3.31 -13.26
C MET A 3 2.07 1.97 -12.73
N THR A 4 1.76 1.66 -11.47
CA THR A 4 1.83 0.28 -10.94
C THR A 4 0.52 -0.47 -11.24
N TYR A 5 0.59 -1.71 -11.72
CA TYR A 5 -0.60 -2.47 -12.11
C TYR A 5 -0.50 -3.94 -11.68
N VAL A 6 -0.61 -4.28 -10.40
CA VAL A 6 -0.85 -3.44 -9.20
C VAL A 6 0.21 -3.72 -8.12
N THR A 7 0.30 -2.88 -7.10
CA THR A 7 1.17 -3.10 -5.92
C THR A 7 0.34 -3.56 -4.71
N CYS A 8 0.80 -4.59 -4.00
CA CYS A 8 0.22 -5.01 -2.73
C CYS A 8 0.85 -4.21 -1.57
N PRO A 9 0.08 -3.44 -0.77
CA PRO A 9 0.63 -2.56 0.25
C PRO A 9 0.57 -3.14 1.67
N THR A 10 0.36 -4.45 1.85
CA THR A 10 -0.06 -4.99 3.16
C THR A 10 0.78 -6.11 3.78
N ILE A 11 1.59 -6.85 3.02
CA ILE A 11 2.32 -8.02 3.56
C ILE A 11 3.84 -7.78 3.48
N ARG A 12 4.42 -7.86 2.27
CA ARG A 12 5.86 -7.62 2.10
C ARG A 12 6.26 -6.13 2.18
N TYR A 13 5.28 -5.24 2.21
CA TYR A 13 5.47 -3.81 2.36
C TYR A 13 4.55 -3.26 3.43
N HIS A 14 5.06 -2.29 4.19
CA HIS A 14 4.25 -1.45 5.08
C HIS A 14 3.59 -0.32 4.26
N PRO A 15 2.30 0.00 4.48
CA PRO A 15 1.59 1.00 3.68
C PRO A 15 2.21 2.40 3.76
N ALA A 16 2.75 2.80 4.92
CA ALA A 16 3.48 4.06 5.05
C ALA A 16 4.70 4.17 4.10
N ILE A 17 5.42 3.07 3.88
CA ILE A 17 6.56 3.04 2.95
C ILE A 17 6.08 3.09 1.49
N VAL A 18 4.94 2.47 1.18
CA VAL A 18 4.31 2.58 -0.14
C VAL A 18 3.85 4.01 -0.41
N ALA A 19 3.24 4.67 0.57
CA ALA A 19 2.82 6.07 0.49
C ALA A 19 3.99 7.00 0.17
N GLN A 20 5.10 6.87 0.92
CA GLN A 20 6.32 7.64 0.71
C GLN A 20 6.87 7.43 -0.70
N LYS A 21 7.05 6.17 -1.14
CA LYS A 21 7.56 5.85 -2.48
C LYS A 21 6.69 6.44 -3.58
N ALA A 22 5.38 6.32 -3.45
CA ALA A 22 4.43 6.87 -4.43
C ALA A 22 4.48 8.39 -4.49
N ALA A 23 4.56 9.07 -3.34
CA ALA A 23 4.68 10.53 -3.28
C ALA A 23 5.99 11.02 -3.90
N THR A 24 7.12 10.37 -3.58
CA THR A 24 8.42 10.69 -4.21
C THR A 24 8.37 10.50 -5.72
N LEU A 25 7.81 9.38 -6.20
CA LEU A 25 7.72 9.13 -7.64
C LEU A 25 6.77 10.10 -8.34
N GLN A 26 5.69 10.51 -7.69
CA GLN A 26 4.76 11.51 -8.22
C GLN A 26 5.45 12.86 -8.47
N ILE A 27 6.33 13.29 -7.55
CA ILE A 27 7.15 14.50 -7.72
C ILE A 27 8.14 14.32 -8.87
N LEU A 28 8.91 13.22 -8.87
CA LEU A 28 9.91 12.95 -9.91
C LEU A 28 9.31 12.74 -11.30
N ALA A 29 8.05 12.33 -11.37
CA ALA A 29 7.32 12.12 -12.62
C ALA A 29 6.56 13.37 -13.08
N ASP A 30 6.74 14.53 -12.45
CA ASP A 30 6.00 15.77 -12.73
C ASP A 30 4.47 15.55 -12.76
N GLY A 31 3.97 14.81 -11.77
CA GLY A 31 2.54 14.55 -11.63
C GLY A 31 1.98 13.40 -12.48
N ARG A 32 2.81 12.72 -13.27
CA ARG A 32 2.37 11.71 -14.27
C ARG A 32 2.30 10.27 -13.74
N PHE A 33 2.39 10.05 -12.43
CA PHE A 33 2.39 8.71 -11.83
C PHE A 33 1.03 8.38 -11.20
N THR A 34 0.55 7.15 -11.43
CA THR A 34 -0.65 6.60 -10.80
C THR A 34 -0.29 5.36 -9.97
N LEU A 35 -0.64 5.35 -8.69
CA LEU A 35 -0.45 4.18 -7.82
C LEU A 35 -1.66 3.24 -7.93
N GLY A 36 -1.52 2.15 -8.68
CA GLY A 36 -2.48 1.05 -8.66
C GLY A 36 -2.19 0.08 -7.52
N LEU A 37 -3.22 -0.25 -6.73
CA LEU A 37 -3.13 -1.11 -5.55
C LEU A 37 -3.99 -2.37 -5.68
N GLY A 38 -3.61 -3.45 -5.00
CA GLY A 38 -4.37 -4.69 -4.95
C GLY A 38 -4.07 -5.54 -3.72
N SER A 39 -4.85 -6.59 -3.51
CA SER A 39 -4.83 -7.41 -2.28
C SER A 39 -3.67 -8.42 -2.21
N GLY A 40 -2.81 -8.46 -3.24
CA GLY A 40 -1.65 -9.34 -3.33
C GLY A 40 -1.96 -10.76 -3.80
N GLU A 41 -0.89 -11.49 -4.08
CA GLU A 41 -0.87 -12.87 -4.58
C GLU A 41 0.13 -13.72 -3.79
N ASN A 42 -0.27 -14.94 -3.41
CA ASN A 42 0.51 -15.76 -2.48
C ASN A 42 1.95 -15.96 -2.97
N LEU A 43 2.12 -16.18 -4.28
CA LEU A 43 3.43 -16.39 -4.92
C LEU A 43 4.44 -15.28 -4.59
N ASN A 44 3.98 -14.04 -4.40
CA ASN A 44 4.85 -12.90 -4.09
C ASN A 44 4.94 -12.62 -2.59
N GLU A 45 3.87 -12.86 -1.83
CA GLU A 45 3.80 -12.42 -0.43
C GLU A 45 4.36 -13.45 0.56
N HIS A 46 4.32 -14.75 0.25
CA HIS A 46 4.78 -15.80 1.19
C HIS A 46 6.27 -15.71 1.52
N VAL A 47 7.07 -15.01 0.69
CA VAL A 47 8.53 -14.89 0.84
C VAL A 47 8.97 -14.24 2.15
N VAL A 48 8.08 -13.48 2.81
CA VAL A 48 8.36 -12.87 4.12
C VAL A 48 7.91 -13.72 5.32
N GLY A 49 7.43 -14.95 5.09
CA GLY A 49 7.17 -15.93 6.13
C GLY A 49 5.94 -15.68 7.02
N GLN A 50 5.08 -14.72 6.68
CA GLN A 50 3.90 -14.32 7.49
C GLN A 50 2.64 -15.17 7.23
N GLY A 51 2.76 -16.27 6.47
CA GLY A 51 1.63 -17.07 6.01
C GLY A 51 0.76 -16.35 4.96
N TRP A 52 -0.34 -16.99 4.57
CA TRP A 52 -1.25 -16.47 3.54
C TRP A 52 -2.67 -16.27 4.11
N PRO A 53 -3.07 -15.02 4.45
CA PRO A 53 -4.39 -14.74 5.02
C PRO A 53 -5.53 -15.08 4.05
N THR A 54 -6.75 -15.22 4.57
CA THR A 54 -7.95 -15.41 3.74
C THR A 54 -8.21 -14.21 2.83
N VAL A 55 -8.96 -14.42 1.74
CA VAL A 55 -9.31 -13.33 0.81
C VAL A 55 -10.00 -12.17 1.54
N ALA A 56 -10.95 -12.48 2.43
CA ALA A 56 -11.66 -11.46 3.22
C ALA A 56 -10.69 -10.59 4.04
N ARG A 57 -9.78 -11.23 4.80
CA ARG A 57 -8.78 -10.50 5.59
C ARG A 57 -7.85 -9.66 4.72
N ARG A 58 -7.41 -10.16 3.55
CA ARG A 58 -6.57 -9.37 2.63
C ARG A 58 -7.30 -8.16 2.06
N GLN A 59 -8.61 -8.27 1.81
CA GLN A 59 -9.43 -7.13 1.38
C GLN A 59 -9.57 -6.10 2.50
N ASP A 60 -9.74 -6.52 3.74
CA ASP A 60 -9.83 -5.59 4.87
C ASP A 60 -8.49 -4.90 5.16
N MET A 61 -7.38 -5.64 5.12
CA MET A 61 -6.02 -5.08 5.16
C MET A 61 -5.79 -4.07 4.03
N LEU A 62 -6.27 -4.35 2.80
CA LEU A 62 -6.13 -3.43 1.67
C LEU A 62 -6.91 -2.13 1.87
N LYS A 63 -8.15 -2.21 2.40
CA LYS A 63 -8.95 -1.02 2.71
C LYS A 63 -8.24 -0.13 3.73
N GLU A 64 -7.73 -0.73 4.81
CA GLU A 64 -7.01 -0.01 5.86
C GLU A 64 -5.72 0.63 5.31
N ALA A 65 -4.95 -0.11 4.51
CA ALA A 65 -3.76 0.41 3.85
C ALA A 65 -4.06 1.59 2.91
N ILE A 66 -5.17 1.54 2.15
CA ILE A 66 -5.58 2.67 1.29
C ILE A 66 -5.90 3.91 2.13
N GLN A 67 -6.53 3.75 3.30
CA GLN A 67 -6.81 4.87 4.21
C GLN A 67 -5.50 5.48 4.71
N ILE A 68 -4.58 4.67 5.24
CA ILE A 68 -3.26 5.13 5.71
C ILE A 68 -2.51 5.88 4.60
N ILE A 69 -2.48 5.33 3.39
CA ILE A 69 -1.77 5.96 2.25
C ILE A 69 -2.40 7.32 1.92
N ARG A 70 -3.73 7.42 1.90
CA ARG A 70 -4.43 8.68 1.61
C ARG A 70 -4.20 9.73 2.69
N GLU A 71 -4.30 9.35 3.96
CA GLU A 71 -4.05 10.26 5.09
C GLU A 71 -2.62 10.81 5.04
N LEU A 72 -1.62 9.95 4.84
CA LEU A 72 -0.22 10.39 4.73
C LEU A 72 0.03 11.29 3.52
N GLN A 73 -0.71 11.11 2.43
CA GLN A 73 -0.61 11.95 1.23
C GLN A 73 -1.25 13.32 1.38
N THR A 74 -2.00 13.59 2.46
CA THR A 74 -2.47 14.95 2.79
C THR A 74 -1.31 15.87 3.18
N GLY A 75 -0.21 15.31 3.67
CA GLY A 75 0.92 16.05 4.22
C GLY A 75 0.77 16.40 5.71
N GLU A 76 -0.35 16.07 6.34
CA GLU A 76 -0.60 16.30 7.76
C GLU A 76 0.10 15.25 8.64
N MET A 77 0.23 15.56 9.93
CA MET A 77 0.67 14.55 10.91
C MET A 77 -0.45 13.53 11.14
N VAL A 78 -0.13 12.26 10.91
CA VAL A 78 -1.06 11.13 11.08
C VAL A 78 -0.62 10.27 12.25
N ASP A 79 -1.53 10.07 13.20
CA ASP A 79 -1.45 9.00 14.20
C ASP A 79 -2.48 7.94 13.80
N TRP A 80 -2.06 6.68 13.70
CA TRP A 80 -2.89 5.59 13.21
C TRP A 80 -2.81 4.39 14.13
N LYS A 81 -3.98 3.83 14.45
CA LYS A 81 -4.13 2.58 15.18
C LYS A 81 -5.26 1.78 14.55
N GLY A 82 -4.91 0.95 13.58
CA GLY A 82 -5.85 0.08 12.89
C GLY A 82 -5.90 -1.33 13.47
N GLU A 83 -6.63 -2.21 12.79
CA GLU A 83 -6.65 -3.63 13.13
C GLU A 83 -5.37 -4.31 12.63
N TYR A 84 -4.78 -3.80 11.55
CA TYR A 84 -3.66 -4.43 10.85
C TYR A 84 -2.35 -3.63 10.91
N PHE A 85 -2.42 -2.29 10.97
CA PHE A 85 -1.24 -1.40 10.99
C PHE A 85 -1.30 -0.37 12.14
#